data_AF-A0A252BW77-F1
#
_entry.id   AF-A0A252BW77-F1
#
_cell.length_a   1.000
_cell.length_b   1.000
_cell.length_c   1.000
_cell.angle_alpha   90.00
_cell.angle_beta   90.00
_cell.angle_gamma   90.00
#
_symmetry.space_group_name_H-M   'P 1'
#
loop_
_entity.id
_entity.type
_entity.pdbx_description
1 polymer ?
#
loop_
_entity_poly.entity_id
_entity_poly.type
_entity_poly.pdbx_seq_one_letter_code
_entity_poly.pdbx_strand_id
1 'polypeptide(L)'
;MTEMDLVTDKSLSACLRSLRVSGLCAAGVLGVSAITAASSHAQLATDHPRLTPGRDAVIDYVFQPRPTEQDLQAGAKADTPVASRHVQVLYSGDGGLMRINYMTGMEGDQSRGAVIINRAAQEVLVIINDRHIYTRLVQQEGVRNPFLLDMSMQFTKTGSSVVAGQPCTTWRAVSAQGKAETCVTDDGFVLQQDGVDVDGLNGSLRATKVAYDIVPVSAFQPPAGFVEVTPHSPRPDAATQSQSQPSTMGVGPTATLPTGNTNPEGENR
;
A
#
# COMPACT_ATOMS: atom_id res chain seq x y z
N MET A 1 -7.22 -34.69 36.15
CA MET A 1 -6.94 -36.09 36.53
C MET A 1 -6.46 -36.79 35.28
N THR A 2 -5.23 -37.32 35.15
CA THR A 2 -4.00 -37.27 35.99
C THR A 2 -2.88 -37.91 35.12
N GLU A 3 -1.57 -37.66 35.28
CA GLU A 3 -0.79 -36.88 36.27
C GLU A 3 0.47 -36.28 35.59
N MET A 4 1.55 -35.97 36.32
CA MET A 4 2.91 -35.83 35.76
C MET A 4 3.62 -37.18 35.76
N ASP A 5 4.68 -37.33 34.95
CA ASP A 5 5.89 -37.92 35.51
C ASP A 5 7.18 -37.31 34.94
N LEU A 6 8.21 -37.28 35.77
CA LEU A 6 9.44 -36.51 35.58
C LEU A 6 10.65 -37.45 35.70
N VAL A 7 11.38 -37.69 34.61
CA VAL A 7 12.66 -38.43 34.69
C VAL A 7 13.80 -37.56 34.21
N THR A 8 14.66 -37.21 35.17
CA THR A 8 15.95 -36.58 34.95
C THR A 8 16.98 -37.68 34.72
N ASP A 9 17.90 -37.52 33.77
CA ASP A 9 19.12 -38.33 33.76
C ASP A 9 20.38 -37.46 33.75
N LYS A 10 21.37 -37.87 34.53
CA LYS A 10 22.63 -37.17 34.80
C LYS A 10 23.79 -38.06 34.35
N SER A 11 24.50 -37.66 33.30
CA SER A 11 25.79 -38.26 32.99
C SER A 11 26.94 -37.37 33.42
N LEU A 12 27.56 -37.72 34.56
CA LEU A 12 28.86 -37.23 34.97
C LEU A 12 29.94 -38.17 34.41
N SER A 13 30.93 -37.62 33.71
CA SER A 13 32.20 -38.31 33.46
C SER A 13 33.34 -37.53 34.09
N ALA A 14 33.90 -38.07 35.16
CA ALA A 14 35.11 -37.56 35.80
C ALA A 14 36.36 -38.15 35.13
N CYS A 15 37.40 -37.35 34.95
CA CYS A 15 38.73 -37.84 34.63
C CYS A 15 39.75 -37.18 35.59
N LEU A 16 40.26 -37.97 36.54
CA LEU A 16 41.37 -37.60 37.42
C LEU A 16 42.71 -38.08 36.85
N ARG A 17 43.76 -37.27 37.05
CA ARG A 17 45.23 -37.55 37.15
C ARG A 17 45.99 -36.35 36.55
N SER A 18 47.16 -35.92 37.01
CA SER A 18 47.98 -36.24 38.19
C SER A 18 48.98 -35.09 38.40
N LEU A 19 49.30 -34.70 39.65
CA LEU A 19 50.35 -33.72 39.91
C LEU A 19 51.75 -34.25 39.59
N ARG A 20 52.64 -33.38 39.10
CA ARG A 20 54.07 -33.35 39.45
C ARG A 20 54.55 -31.88 39.53
N VAL A 21 55.33 -31.58 40.57
CA VAL A 21 55.92 -30.28 40.87
C VAL A 21 57.45 -30.38 40.73
N SER A 22 58.12 -29.41 40.10
CA SER A 22 59.50 -28.98 40.38
C SER A 22 59.94 -27.82 39.47
N GLY A 23 60.72 -26.88 40.00
CA GLY A 23 61.61 -26.01 39.21
C GLY A 23 61.24 -24.52 39.16
N LEU A 24 61.97 -23.68 39.91
CA LEU A 24 61.94 -22.22 39.81
C LEU A 24 62.60 -21.75 38.49
N CYS A 25 62.07 -20.68 37.87
CA CYS A 25 62.77 -19.39 37.70
C CYS A 25 62.06 -18.41 36.74
N ALA A 26 62.38 -17.13 36.92
CA ALA A 26 62.12 -15.98 36.04
C ALA A 26 60.68 -15.42 35.96
N ALA A 27 60.61 -14.09 35.78
CA ALA A 27 59.39 -13.30 35.80
C ALA A 27 58.66 -13.28 34.45
N GLY A 28 57.33 -13.20 34.47
CA GLY A 28 56.52 -13.07 33.26
C GLY A 28 55.03 -12.86 33.51
N VAL A 29 54.58 -11.61 33.37
CA VAL A 29 53.24 -11.14 32.97
C VAL A 29 51.99 -11.75 33.68
N LEU A 30 51.24 -10.87 34.36
CA LEU A 30 49.85 -11.12 34.78
C LEU A 30 48.92 -11.29 33.57
N GLY A 31 48.73 -12.53 33.11
CA GLY A 31 47.76 -12.89 32.08
C GLY A 31 46.32 -12.85 32.61
N VAL A 32 45.67 -11.69 32.57
CA VAL A 32 44.25 -11.55 32.91
C VAL A 32 43.40 -12.21 31.82
N SER A 33 42.77 -13.34 32.13
CA SER A 33 41.79 -13.99 31.25
C SER A 33 40.50 -13.18 31.17
N ALA A 34 40.37 -12.36 30.13
CA ALA A 34 39.13 -11.65 29.84
C ALA A 34 38.06 -12.62 29.33
N ILE A 35 37.06 -12.93 30.18
CA ILE A 35 35.86 -13.65 29.78
C ILE A 35 35.01 -12.68 28.93
N THR A 36 35.10 -12.78 27.61
CA THR A 36 34.20 -12.07 26.70
C THR A 36 32.81 -12.70 26.78
N ALA A 37 32.00 -12.20 27.70
CA ALA A 37 30.57 -12.53 27.73
C ALA A 37 29.94 -12.07 26.41
N ALA A 38 29.52 -13.02 25.57
CA ALA A 38 28.80 -12.72 24.35
C ALA A 38 27.44 -12.11 24.74
N SER A 39 27.29 -10.80 24.55
CA SER A 39 26.02 -10.09 24.72
C SER A 39 25.03 -10.57 23.67
N SER A 40 24.30 -11.64 23.98
CA SER A 40 23.08 -12.03 23.29
C SER A 40 22.08 -10.89 23.44
N HIS A 41 22.08 -9.97 22.49
CA HIS A 41 21.06 -8.94 22.39
C HIS A 41 19.76 -9.65 22.07
N ALA A 42 18.96 -9.89 23.11
CA ALA A 42 17.57 -10.28 22.94
C ALA A 42 16.88 -9.14 22.20
N GLN A 43 16.76 -9.28 20.89
CA GLN A 43 16.14 -8.30 20.02
C GLN A 43 14.69 -8.17 20.48
N LEU A 44 14.38 -7.02 21.11
CA LEU A 44 13.02 -6.69 21.54
C LEU A 44 12.09 -6.94 20.36
N ALA A 45 11.12 -7.83 20.56
CA ALA A 45 10.11 -8.09 19.55
C ALA A 45 9.39 -6.77 19.30
N THR A 46 9.56 -6.20 18.11
CA THR A 46 8.86 -4.98 17.72
C THR A 46 7.37 -5.31 17.61
N ASP A 47 6.51 -4.54 18.27
CA ASP A 47 5.06 -4.79 18.26
C ASP A 47 4.40 -4.51 16.89
N HIS A 48 5.16 -3.97 15.94
CA HIS A 48 4.74 -3.64 14.58
C HIS A 48 5.87 -3.90 13.56
N PRO A 49 5.54 -4.09 12.26
CA PRO A 49 6.54 -4.08 11.19
C PRO A 49 7.18 -2.69 11.03
N ARG A 50 8.29 -2.60 10.29
CA ARG A 50 8.76 -1.30 9.81
C ARG A 50 7.68 -0.71 8.88
N LEU A 51 7.19 0.47 9.22
CA LEU A 51 5.99 1.07 8.60
C LEU A 51 6.28 1.75 7.25
N THR A 52 7.53 2.11 7.03
CA THR A 52 7.99 2.82 5.84
C THR A 52 9.20 2.10 5.27
N PRO A 53 9.33 2.01 3.94
CA PRO A 53 10.58 1.69 3.28
C PRO A 53 11.74 2.53 3.80
N GLY A 54 12.94 1.97 3.76
CA GLY A 54 14.18 2.73 4.01
C GLY A 54 15.36 2.18 3.24
N ARG A 55 15.09 1.83 1.98
CA ARG A 55 16.03 1.55 0.90
C ARG A 55 15.33 1.89 -0.41
N ASP A 56 16.07 2.30 -1.44
CA ASP A 56 15.49 2.45 -2.78
C ASP A 56 15.04 1.09 -3.33
N ALA A 57 13.88 1.07 -4.00
CA ALA A 57 13.40 -0.12 -4.69
C ALA A 57 12.46 0.21 -5.84
N VAL A 58 12.41 -0.72 -6.80
CA VAL A 58 11.35 -0.82 -7.82
C VAL A 58 10.68 -2.19 -7.64
N ILE A 59 9.37 -2.20 -7.40
CA ILE A 59 8.61 -3.42 -7.14
C ILE A 59 7.39 -3.48 -8.06
N ASP A 60 7.27 -4.57 -8.80
CA ASP A 60 6.12 -4.85 -9.67
C ASP A 60 5.09 -5.68 -8.88
N TYR A 61 3.82 -5.26 -8.90
CA TYR A 61 2.74 -5.85 -8.11
C TYR A 61 1.52 -6.20 -8.97
N VAL A 62 0.93 -7.36 -8.69
CA VAL A 62 -0.44 -7.69 -9.10
C VAL A 62 -1.38 -7.42 -7.94
N PHE A 63 -2.40 -6.61 -8.19
CA PHE A 63 -3.53 -6.39 -7.30
C PHE A 63 -4.79 -7.08 -7.86
N GLN A 64 -5.41 -7.94 -7.05
CA GLN A 64 -6.63 -8.69 -7.36
C GLN A 64 -7.75 -8.18 -6.44
N PRO A 65 -8.58 -7.22 -6.89
CA PRO A 65 -9.72 -6.77 -6.10
C PRO A 65 -10.73 -7.89 -5.90
N ARG A 66 -11.42 -7.88 -4.76
CA ARG A 66 -12.68 -8.62 -4.57
C ARG A 66 -13.87 -7.74 -4.97
N PRO A 67 -15.04 -8.31 -5.27
CA PRO A 67 -16.27 -7.54 -5.46
C PRO A 67 -16.53 -6.62 -4.25
N THR A 68 -16.93 -5.38 -4.53
CA THR A 68 -17.33 -4.41 -3.49
C THR A 68 -18.69 -4.78 -2.91
N GLU A 69 -19.05 -4.19 -1.77
CA GLU A 69 -20.40 -4.39 -1.19
C GLU A 69 -21.50 -3.95 -2.18
N GLN A 70 -21.28 -2.89 -2.94
CA GLN A 70 -22.19 -2.45 -4.00
C GLN A 70 -22.34 -3.48 -5.12
N ASP A 71 -21.25 -4.12 -5.55
CA ASP A 71 -21.30 -5.21 -6.55
C ASP A 71 -22.12 -6.40 -6.03
N LEU A 72 -21.92 -6.78 -4.76
CA LEU A 72 -22.66 -7.86 -4.11
C LEU A 72 -24.16 -7.52 -3.97
N GLN A 73 -24.50 -6.27 -3.60
CA GLN A 73 -25.88 -5.77 -3.56
C GLN A 73 -26.52 -5.75 -4.97
N ALA A 74 -25.74 -5.51 -6.02
CA ALA A 74 -26.16 -5.63 -7.42
C ALA A 74 -26.26 -7.09 -7.93
N GLY A 75 -26.01 -8.08 -7.07
CA GLY A 75 -26.16 -9.50 -7.38
C GLY A 75 -24.88 -10.21 -7.84
N ALA A 76 -23.71 -9.55 -7.78
CA ALA A 76 -22.44 -10.25 -7.96
C ALA A 76 -22.24 -11.27 -6.83
N LYS A 77 -21.60 -12.40 -7.14
CA LYS A 77 -21.16 -13.37 -6.14
C LYS A 77 -19.78 -13.00 -5.61
N ALA A 78 -19.43 -13.44 -4.39
CA ALA A 78 -18.13 -13.16 -3.79
C ALA A 78 -16.93 -13.75 -4.58
N ASP A 79 -17.16 -14.78 -5.40
CA ASP A 79 -16.19 -15.40 -6.31
C ASP A 79 -16.18 -14.80 -7.72
N THR A 80 -16.95 -13.74 -7.99
CA THR A 80 -16.99 -13.06 -9.29
C THR A 80 -15.60 -12.51 -9.64
N PRO A 81 -14.98 -12.92 -10.76
CA PRO A 81 -13.66 -12.43 -11.13
C PRO A 81 -13.68 -10.93 -11.43
N VAL A 82 -12.92 -10.15 -10.65
CA VAL A 82 -12.66 -8.73 -10.93
C VAL A 82 -11.30 -8.62 -11.63
N ALA A 83 -11.22 -7.77 -12.65
CA ALA A 83 -10.00 -7.60 -13.44
C ALA A 83 -8.80 -7.20 -12.55
N SER A 84 -7.75 -8.02 -12.58
CA SER A 84 -6.50 -7.74 -11.88
C SER A 84 -5.82 -6.50 -12.45
N ARG A 85 -5.11 -5.76 -11.60
CA ARG A 85 -4.40 -4.52 -11.95
C ARG A 85 -2.91 -4.73 -11.73
N HIS A 86 -2.10 -4.42 -12.74
CA HIS A 86 -0.65 -4.39 -12.61
C HIS A 86 -0.21 -2.96 -12.27
N VAL A 87 0.63 -2.82 -11.24
CA VAL A 87 1.26 -1.55 -10.88
C VAL A 87 2.73 -1.75 -10.59
N GLN A 88 3.54 -0.76 -10.94
CA GLN A 88 4.94 -0.70 -10.54
C GLN A 88 5.11 0.41 -9.52
N VAL A 89 5.73 0.12 -8.38
CA VAL A 89 5.96 1.08 -7.30
C VAL A 89 7.45 1.33 -7.14
N LEU A 90 7.83 2.60 -7.21
CA LEU A 90 9.16 3.11 -6.96
C LEU A 90 9.17 3.74 -5.56
N TYR A 91 10.20 3.45 -4.79
CA TYR A 91 10.39 3.93 -3.41
C TYR A 91 11.74 4.62 -3.28
N SER A 92 11.80 5.75 -2.57
CA SER A 92 13.06 6.37 -2.17
C SER A 92 13.64 5.73 -0.90
N GLY A 93 14.96 5.77 -0.76
CA GLY A 93 15.70 5.21 0.37
C GLY A 93 15.41 5.80 1.75
N ASP A 94 14.72 6.94 1.82
CA ASP A 94 14.24 7.56 3.06
C ASP A 94 12.75 7.26 3.35
N GLY A 95 12.05 6.58 2.44
CA GLY A 95 10.60 6.34 2.53
C GLY A 95 9.76 7.62 2.47
N GLY A 96 10.35 8.75 2.05
CA GLY A 96 9.69 10.06 1.92
C GLY A 96 8.95 10.24 0.60
N LEU A 97 9.44 9.61 -0.48
CA LEU A 97 8.88 9.66 -1.82
C LEU A 97 8.45 8.26 -2.29
N MET A 98 7.29 8.20 -2.94
CA MET A 98 6.79 7.01 -3.61
C MET A 98 6.21 7.40 -4.97
N ARG A 99 6.35 6.54 -5.97
CA ARG A 99 5.63 6.67 -7.25
C ARG A 99 4.97 5.34 -7.63
N ILE A 100 3.66 5.36 -7.81
CA ILE A 100 2.84 4.23 -8.25
C ILE A 100 2.50 4.46 -9.73
N ASN A 101 3.10 3.68 -10.63
CA ASN A 101 2.79 3.66 -12.05
C ASN A 101 1.65 2.66 -12.32
N TYR A 102 0.56 3.10 -12.95
CA TYR A 102 -0.56 2.22 -13.32
C TYR A 102 -0.32 1.62 -14.71
N MET A 103 0.27 0.43 -14.75
CA MET A 103 0.75 -0.21 -15.97
C MET A 103 -0.41 -0.53 -16.94
N THR A 104 -0.11 -0.58 -18.24
CA THR A 104 -1.07 -0.99 -19.29
C THR A 104 -1.16 -2.51 -19.44
N GLY A 105 -0.10 -3.25 -19.06
CA GLY A 105 -0.02 -4.70 -19.13
C GLY A 105 0.98 -5.27 -18.11
N MET A 106 1.19 -6.58 -18.16
CA MET A 106 2.15 -7.30 -17.31
C MET A 106 3.62 -7.15 -17.76
N GLU A 107 3.83 -6.78 -19.03
CA GLU A 107 5.13 -6.62 -19.66
C GLU A 107 5.27 -5.20 -20.24
N GLY A 108 6.51 -4.74 -20.37
CA GLY A 108 6.84 -3.39 -20.84
C GLY A 108 6.87 -2.33 -19.73
N ASP A 109 7.16 -1.09 -20.13
CA ASP A 109 7.34 0.10 -19.29
C ASP A 109 6.15 1.07 -19.36
N GLN A 110 5.14 0.75 -20.18
CA GLN A 110 4.01 1.63 -20.43
C GLN A 110 3.03 1.69 -19.26
N SER A 111 2.67 2.92 -18.88
CA SER A 111 1.65 3.21 -17.87
C SER A 111 0.60 4.19 -18.42
N ARG A 112 -0.63 4.11 -17.89
CA ARG A 112 -1.73 5.03 -18.21
C ARG A 112 -1.62 6.37 -17.48
N GLY A 113 -0.88 6.36 -16.37
CA GLY A 113 -0.68 7.48 -15.48
C GLY A 113 0.10 7.02 -14.25
N ALA A 114 0.37 7.94 -13.35
CA ALA A 114 1.07 7.66 -12.10
C ALA A 114 0.52 8.52 -10.96
N VAL A 115 0.72 8.04 -9.73
CA VAL A 115 0.53 8.83 -8.50
C VAL A 115 1.89 8.94 -7.82
N ILE A 116 2.34 10.17 -7.55
CA ILE A 116 3.53 10.44 -6.77
C ILE A 116 3.11 10.96 -5.40
N ILE A 117 3.66 10.39 -4.34
CA ILE A 117 3.38 10.78 -2.96
C ILE A 117 4.68 11.34 -2.37
N ASN A 118 4.62 12.57 -1.87
CA ASN A 118 5.68 13.21 -1.11
C ASN A 118 5.19 13.44 0.32
N ARG A 119 5.62 12.56 1.23
CA ARG A 119 5.16 12.53 2.62
C ARG A 119 5.68 13.70 3.44
N ALA A 120 6.87 14.21 3.14
CA ALA A 120 7.47 15.35 3.81
C ALA A 120 6.74 16.67 3.48
N ALA A 121 6.24 16.80 2.24
CA ALA A 121 5.46 17.97 1.80
C ALA A 121 3.93 17.79 1.93
N GLN A 122 3.46 16.64 2.42
CA GLN A 122 2.03 16.23 2.41
C GLN A 122 1.36 16.41 1.04
N GLU A 123 2.09 16.07 -0.02
CA GLU A 123 1.73 16.34 -1.40
C GLU A 123 1.47 15.05 -2.19
N VAL A 124 0.44 15.08 -3.03
CA VAL A 124 0.17 14.05 -4.03
C VAL A 124 0.12 14.69 -5.41
N LEU A 125 0.88 14.14 -6.35
CA LEU A 125 0.80 14.47 -7.77
C LEU A 125 0.07 13.35 -8.50
N VAL A 126 -1.06 13.66 -9.13
CA VAL A 126 -1.79 12.74 -10.01
C VAL A 126 -1.42 13.04 -11.45
N ILE A 127 -0.81 12.10 -12.14
CA ILE A 127 -0.28 12.24 -13.50
C ILE A 127 -1.14 11.43 -14.47
N ILE A 128 -1.56 12.06 -15.57
CA ILE A 128 -2.38 11.44 -16.62
C ILE A 128 -1.61 11.50 -17.94
N ASN A 129 -1.16 10.34 -18.44
CA ASN A 129 -0.16 10.27 -19.49
C ASN A 129 -0.71 10.62 -20.88
N ASP A 130 -1.94 10.20 -21.21
CA ASP A 130 -2.55 10.44 -22.52
C ASP A 130 -2.70 11.94 -22.84
N ARG A 131 -3.03 12.73 -21.83
CA ARG A 131 -3.26 14.19 -21.91
C ARG A 131 -2.03 15.03 -21.57
N HIS A 132 -0.91 14.43 -21.16
CA HIS A 132 0.30 15.13 -20.73
C HIS A 132 0.02 16.21 -19.65
N ILE A 133 -0.78 15.85 -18.64
CA ILE A 133 -1.13 16.75 -17.53
C ILE A 133 -0.88 16.09 -16.19
N TYR A 134 -0.70 16.92 -15.17
CA TYR A 134 -0.74 16.48 -13.78
C TYR A 134 -1.51 17.47 -12.91
N THR A 135 -1.99 17.00 -11.76
CA THR A 135 -2.61 17.82 -10.72
C THR A 135 -1.86 17.63 -9.42
N ARG A 136 -1.54 18.75 -8.74
CA ARG A 136 -0.99 18.79 -7.40
C ARG A 136 -2.11 18.91 -6.38
N LEU A 137 -2.10 18.02 -5.40
CA LEU A 137 -3.01 18.01 -4.25
C LEU A 137 -2.19 18.12 -2.97
N VAL A 138 -2.37 19.20 -2.22
CA VAL A 138 -1.84 19.32 -0.86
C VAL A 138 -2.89 18.76 0.08
N GLN A 139 -2.57 17.70 0.81
CA GLN A 139 -3.48 17.07 1.76
C GLN A 139 -3.15 17.54 3.19
N GLN A 140 -4.17 17.83 3.99
CA GLN A 140 -3.95 18.14 5.41
C GLN A 140 -3.70 16.88 6.24
N GLU A 141 -4.21 15.73 5.77
CA GLU A 141 -4.02 14.41 6.39
C GLU A 141 -2.99 13.57 5.63
N GLY A 142 -2.52 12.49 6.26
CA GLY A 142 -1.52 11.59 5.68
C GLY A 142 -2.09 10.71 4.57
N VAL A 143 -1.37 10.60 3.46
CA VAL A 143 -1.77 9.79 2.30
C VAL A 143 -1.68 8.30 2.63
N ARG A 144 -2.85 7.66 2.74
CA ARG A 144 -2.98 6.21 2.86
C ARG A 144 -2.96 5.54 1.48
N ASN A 145 -2.39 4.35 1.43
CA ASN A 145 -2.34 3.48 0.25
C ASN A 145 -1.89 2.06 0.69
N PRO A 146 -2.22 0.98 -0.05
CA PRO A 146 -1.85 -0.40 0.29
C PRO A 146 -0.33 -0.71 0.33
N PHE A 147 0.53 0.23 -0.07
CA PHE A 147 2.00 0.07 -0.09
C PHE A 147 2.70 0.71 1.11
N LEU A 148 1.95 1.39 1.99
CA LEU A 148 2.43 1.96 3.25
C LEU A 148 1.63 1.41 4.43
N LEU A 149 2.28 1.33 5.59
CA LEU A 149 1.65 1.02 6.85
C LEU A 149 1.72 2.25 7.78
N ASP A 150 0.83 2.31 8.77
CA ASP A 150 0.78 3.38 9.76
C ASP A 150 0.40 2.85 11.15
N MET A 151 0.50 3.73 12.16
CA MET A 151 0.17 3.42 13.56
C MET A 151 -1.33 3.47 13.89
N SER A 152 -2.21 3.69 12.91
CA SER A 152 -3.67 3.53 13.12
C SER A 152 -4.09 2.06 13.12
N MET A 153 -3.21 1.17 12.65
CA MET A 153 -3.39 -0.28 12.66
C MET A 153 -2.81 -0.92 13.92
N GLN A 154 -3.46 -1.98 14.39
CA GLN A 154 -2.90 -2.88 15.39
C GLN A 154 -2.30 -4.09 14.70
N PHE A 155 -1.05 -4.43 15.06
CA PHE A 155 -0.30 -5.50 14.43
C PHE A 155 -0.14 -6.70 15.37
N THR A 156 -0.08 -7.90 14.80
CA THR A 156 0.27 -9.13 15.53
C THR A 156 1.12 -9.99 14.61
N LYS A 157 2.35 -10.30 15.02
CA LYS A 157 3.23 -11.19 14.25
C LYS A 157 2.64 -12.59 14.18
N THR A 158 2.41 -13.11 12.97
CA THR A 158 1.81 -14.43 12.74
C THR A 158 2.79 -15.45 12.17
N GLY A 159 3.91 -15.02 11.57
CA GLY A 159 4.92 -15.94 11.05
C GLY A 159 5.98 -15.26 10.18
N SER A 160 6.49 -16.00 9.19
CA SER A 160 7.39 -15.52 8.15
C SER A 160 7.09 -16.23 6.83
N SER A 161 7.47 -15.61 5.72
CA SER A 161 7.29 -16.14 4.36
C SER A 161 8.35 -15.61 3.40
N VAL A 162 8.27 -16.04 2.14
CA VAL A 162 9.10 -15.55 1.03
C VAL A 162 8.19 -15.14 -0.13
N VAL A 163 8.34 -13.92 -0.63
CA VAL A 163 7.54 -13.35 -1.72
C VAL A 163 8.48 -12.68 -2.73
N ALA A 164 8.32 -12.98 -4.02
CA ALA A 164 9.23 -12.52 -5.09
C ALA A 164 10.73 -12.77 -4.79
N GLY A 165 11.04 -13.88 -4.11
CA GLY A 165 12.40 -14.23 -3.68
C GLY A 165 12.91 -13.52 -2.42
N GLN A 166 12.13 -12.59 -1.85
CA GLN A 166 12.51 -11.80 -0.68
C GLN A 166 11.89 -12.37 0.62
N PRO A 167 12.65 -12.48 1.72
CA PRO A 167 12.11 -12.88 3.01
C PRO A 167 11.26 -11.75 3.60
N CYS A 168 10.15 -12.10 4.25
CA CYS A 168 9.29 -11.15 4.96
C CYS A 168 8.70 -11.77 6.23
N THR A 169 8.43 -10.93 7.23
CA THR A 169 7.64 -11.32 8.42
C THR A 169 6.17 -11.17 8.08
N THR A 170 5.36 -12.18 8.41
CA THR A 170 3.90 -12.13 8.25
C THR A 170 3.27 -11.54 9.51
N TRP A 171 2.34 -10.61 9.32
CA TRP A 171 1.60 -9.91 10.35
C TRP A 171 0.10 -9.98 10.03
N ARG A 172 -0.72 -10.06 11.08
CA ARG A 172 -2.12 -9.66 11.02
C ARG A 172 -2.21 -8.18 11.36
N ALA A 173 -2.81 -7.40 10.48
CA ALA A 173 -3.13 -5.99 10.69
C ALA A 173 -4.63 -5.83 10.92
N VAL A 174 -5.02 -4.98 11.87
CA VAL A 174 -6.41 -4.64 12.18
C VAL A 174 -6.55 -3.12 12.18
N SER A 175 -7.43 -2.59 11.36
CA SER A 175 -7.72 -1.16 11.22
C SER A 175 -9.19 -0.87 11.57
N ALA A 176 -9.62 0.39 11.45
CA ALA A 176 -11.04 0.74 11.55
C ALA A 176 -11.86 0.25 10.34
N GLN A 177 -11.19 0.03 9.20
CA GLN A 177 -11.77 -0.39 7.92
C GLN A 177 -11.95 -1.91 7.85
N GLY A 178 -11.06 -2.67 8.50
CA GLY A 178 -11.16 -4.13 8.53
C GLY A 178 -9.89 -4.82 9.03
N LYS A 179 -9.56 -5.95 8.40
CA LYS A 179 -8.44 -6.81 8.76
C LYS A 179 -7.74 -7.31 7.51
N ALA A 180 -6.42 -7.40 7.57
CA ALA A 180 -5.59 -8.00 6.53
C ALA A 180 -4.50 -8.88 7.14
N GLU A 181 -4.03 -9.86 6.37
CA GLU A 181 -2.72 -10.47 6.60
C GLU A 181 -1.72 -9.88 5.60
N THR A 182 -0.59 -9.39 6.09
CA THR A 182 0.43 -8.67 5.32
C THR A 182 1.80 -9.28 5.56
N CYS A 183 2.64 -9.35 4.52
CA CYS A 183 4.03 -9.81 4.62
C CYS A 183 4.98 -8.65 4.31
N VAL A 184 5.76 -8.24 5.31
CA VAL A 184 6.61 -7.04 5.26
C VAL A 184 8.08 -7.43 5.42
N THR A 185 8.96 -6.91 4.57
CA THR A 185 10.42 -7.08 4.73
C THR A 185 10.95 -6.32 5.94
N ASP A 186 12.15 -6.65 6.40
CA ASP A 186 12.85 -5.89 7.43
C ASP A 186 13.14 -4.45 6.97
N ASP A 187 13.31 -4.24 5.65
CA ASP A 187 13.45 -2.92 5.03
C ASP A 187 12.15 -2.10 4.99
N GLY A 188 10.99 -2.68 5.28
CA GLY A 188 9.68 -2.00 5.34
C GLY A 188 8.84 -2.04 4.06
N PHE A 189 9.13 -2.97 3.13
CA PHE A 189 8.31 -3.17 1.93
C PHE A 189 7.18 -4.16 2.18
N VAL A 190 5.93 -3.75 1.92
CA VAL A 190 4.77 -4.66 1.88
C VAL A 190 4.85 -5.49 0.60
N LEU A 191 5.13 -6.79 0.70
CA LEU A 191 5.27 -7.68 -0.47
C LEU A 191 4.01 -8.48 -0.78
N GLN A 192 3.18 -8.76 0.22
CA GLN A 192 1.89 -9.41 0.03
C GLN A 192 0.90 -8.83 1.03
N GLN A 193 -0.35 -8.70 0.63
CA GLN A 193 -1.47 -8.37 1.50
C GLN A 193 -2.72 -9.15 1.05
N ASP A 194 -3.52 -9.64 1.97
CA ASP A 194 -4.85 -10.21 1.68
C ASP A 194 -5.85 -9.75 2.75
N GLY A 195 -7.03 -9.29 2.32
CA GLY A 195 -8.07 -8.77 3.21
C GLY A 195 -8.44 -7.33 2.88
N VAL A 196 -8.83 -6.59 3.91
CA VAL A 196 -9.20 -5.17 3.85
C VAL A 196 -8.08 -4.33 4.44
N ASP A 197 -7.56 -3.39 3.67
CA ASP A 197 -6.48 -2.48 4.09
C ASP A 197 -6.99 -1.23 4.83
N VAL A 198 -6.10 -0.26 5.06
CA VAL A 198 -6.38 0.99 5.77
C VAL A 198 -7.19 2.01 4.95
N ASP A 199 -7.32 1.79 3.64
CA ASP A 199 -8.18 2.54 2.72
C ASP A 199 -9.56 1.87 2.54
N GLY A 200 -9.76 0.68 3.11
CA GLY A 200 -10.97 -0.12 2.92
C GLY A 200 -10.98 -0.93 1.63
N LEU A 201 -9.86 -0.98 0.90
CA LEU A 201 -9.75 -1.74 -0.33
C LEU A 201 -9.65 -3.24 0.01
N ASN A 202 -10.68 -4.00 -0.39
CA ASN A 202 -10.76 -5.44 -0.17
C ASN A 202 -10.18 -6.19 -1.39
N GLY A 203 -9.19 -7.04 -1.17
CA GLY A 203 -8.55 -7.81 -2.25
C GLY A 203 -7.32 -8.56 -1.80
N SER A 204 -6.50 -8.95 -2.76
CA SER A 204 -5.12 -9.36 -2.53
C SER A 204 -4.15 -8.49 -3.32
N LEU A 205 -2.99 -8.22 -2.74
CA LEU A 205 -1.84 -7.57 -3.36
C LEU A 205 -0.67 -8.54 -3.28
N ARG A 206 0.09 -8.70 -4.37
CA ARG A 206 1.31 -9.52 -4.36
C ARG A 206 2.39 -8.97 -5.27
N ALA A 207 3.59 -8.78 -4.71
CA ALA A 207 4.80 -8.49 -5.45
C ALA A 207 5.16 -9.70 -6.34
N THR A 208 5.44 -9.43 -7.60
CA THR A 208 5.90 -10.41 -8.60
C THR A 208 7.39 -10.30 -8.84
N LYS A 209 7.96 -9.09 -8.70
CA LYS A 209 9.38 -8.80 -8.86
C LYS A 209 9.80 -7.66 -7.92
N VAL A 210 10.99 -7.78 -7.34
CA VAL A 210 11.62 -6.76 -6.49
C VAL A 210 13.03 -6.48 -7.02
N ALA A 211 13.38 -5.22 -7.22
CA ALA A 211 14.71 -4.76 -7.58
C ALA A 211 15.15 -3.66 -6.60
N TYR A 212 16.33 -3.80 -6.00
CA TYR A 212 16.86 -2.88 -4.97
C TYR A 212 17.94 -1.95 -5.51
N ASP A 213 17.64 -1.33 -6.65
CA ASP A 213 18.49 -0.37 -7.34
C ASP A 213 18.22 1.07 -6.87
N ILE A 214 19.19 1.97 -7.06
CA ILE A 214 19.03 3.40 -6.75
C ILE A 214 17.95 3.99 -7.67
N VAL A 215 16.91 4.58 -7.07
CA VAL A 215 15.88 5.31 -7.81
C VAL A 215 16.29 6.78 -7.92
N PRO A 216 16.48 7.34 -9.13
CA PRO A 216 16.89 8.74 -9.27
C PRO A 216 15.76 9.69 -8.85
N VAL A 217 16.10 10.81 -8.22
CA VAL A 217 15.13 11.80 -7.71
C VAL A 217 14.17 12.31 -8.80
N SER A 218 14.61 12.36 -10.06
CA SER A 218 13.77 12.72 -11.21
C SER A 218 12.60 11.75 -11.47
N ALA A 219 12.68 10.50 -11.00
CA ALA A 219 11.55 9.57 -11.07
C ALA A 219 10.35 10.04 -10.23
N PHE A 220 10.59 10.82 -9.17
CA PHE A 220 9.56 11.38 -8.29
C PHE A 220 9.12 12.80 -8.70
N GLN A 221 9.33 13.17 -9.96
CA GLN A 221 8.86 14.43 -10.54
C GLN A 221 7.82 14.16 -11.65
N PRO A 222 6.94 15.13 -11.97
CA PRO A 222 6.15 15.10 -13.20
C PRO A 222 7.07 14.91 -14.43
N PRO A 223 6.67 14.12 -15.44
CA PRO A 223 7.48 13.98 -16.65
C PRO A 223 7.65 15.33 -17.37
N ALA A 224 8.79 15.50 -18.05
CA ALA A 224 9.06 16.72 -18.81
C ALA A 224 7.97 16.97 -19.87
N GLY A 225 7.56 18.23 -20.02
CA GLY A 225 6.52 18.65 -20.96
C GLY A 225 5.08 18.47 -20.44
N PHE A 226 4.87 17.90 -19.25
CA PHE A 226 3.53 17.83 -18.66
C PHE A 226 3.11 19.18 -18.05
N VAL A 227 1.83 19.52 -18.16
CA VAL A 227 1.25 20.78 -17.68
C VAL A 227 0.50 20.56 -16.35
N GLU A 228 0.73 21.42 -15.37
CA GLU A 228 -0.03 21.40 -14.11
C GLU A 228 -1.44 21.97 -14.35
N VAL A 229 -2.49 21.24 -13.92
CA VAL A 229 -3.88 21.70 -13.99
C VAL A 229 -4.52 21.70 -12.60
N THR A 230 -5.14 22.82 -12.25
CA THR A 230 -5.87 22.96 -10.99
C THR A 230 -7.22 22.24 -11.08
N PRO A 231 -7.57 21.35 -10.13
CA PRO A 231 -8.86 20.72 -10.11
C PRO A 231 -9.91 21.77 -9.74
N HIS A 232 -10.91 21.96 -10.61
CA HIS A 232 -12.02 22.86 -10.31
C HIS A 232 -12.93 22.23 -9.26
N SER A 233 -12.97 22.80 -8.05
CA SER A 233 -13.96 22.45 -7.05
C SER A 233 -15.38 22.66 -7.62
N PRO A 234 -16.32 21.71 -7.44
CA PRO A 234 -17.73 21.95 -7.76
C PRO A 234 -18.24 23.17 -6.99
N ARG A 235 -18.79 24.13 -7.72
CA ARG A 235 -19.30 25.38 -7.13
C ARG A 235 -20.60 25.08 -6.34
N PRO A 236 -20.70 25.44 -5.04
CA PRO A 236 -21.90 25.19 -4.25
C PRO A 236 -23.18 25.85 -4.81
N ASP A 237 -23.02 26.92 -5.59
CA ASP A 237 -24.10 27.79 -6.06
C ASP A 237 -25.09 27.12 -7.05
N ALA A 238 -24.76 25.93 -7.59
CA ALA A 238 -25.61 25.22 -8.55
C ALA A 238 -26.93 24.70 -7.95
N ALA A 239 -27.06 24.63 -6.62
CA ALA A 239 -28.25 24.14 -5.94
C ALA A 239 -29.36 25.20 -5.72
N THR A 240 -29.08 26.49 -5.95
CA THR A 240 -29.96 27.59 -5.49
C THR A 240 -30.68 28.34 -6.62
N GLN A 241 -30.42 28.06 -7.90
CA GLN A 241 -31.09 28.70 -9.05
C GLN A 241 -32.35 27.98 -9.56
N SER A 242 -33.00 27.17 -8.72
CA SER A 242 -34.29 26.53 -9.01
C SER A 242 -35.41 26.97 -8.06
N GLN A 243 -35.40 28.26 -7.64
CA GLN A 243 -36.49 28.86 -6.86
C GLN A 243 -36.41 30.41 -6.81
N SER A 244 -36.75 31.11 -7.90
CA SER A 244 -37.39 32.45 -7.88
C SER A 244 -37.47 33.12 -9.27
N GLN A 245 -38.59 32.90 -9.98
CA GLN A 245 -39.13 33.92 -10.89
C GLN A 245 -40.65 34.03 -10.66
N PRO A 246 -41.17 35.17 -10.17
CA PRO A 246 -42.60 35.43 -10.12
C PRO A 246 -43.10 35.82 -11.52
N SER A 247 -43.97 35.00 -12.11
CA SER A 247 -44.57 35.27 -13.42
C SER A 247 -45.68 36.33 -13.33
N THR A 248 -45.34 37.60 -13.52
CA THR A 248 -46.35 38.67 -13.65
C THR A 248 -46.90 38.77 -15.06
N MET A 249 -48.10 38.23 -15.25
CA MET A 249 -49.15 38.63 -16.22
C MET A 249 -48.70 39.37 -17.51
N GLY A 250 -48.69 38.65 -18.63
CA GLY A 250 -48.74 39.19 -20.00
C GLY A 250 -49.89 38.53 -20.76
N VAL A 251 -50.75 39.32 -21.41
CA VAL A 251 -52.05 38.85 -21.95
C VAL A 251 -51.91 38.21 -23.34
N GLY A 252 -52.57 37.08 -23.55
CA GLY A 252 -52.76 36.46 -24.88
C GLY A 252 -53.71 35.24 -24.81
N PRO A 253 -54.95 35.31 -25.33
CA PRO A 253 -55.93 34.23 -25.20
C PRO A 253 -55.96 33.25 -26.40
N THR A 254 -56.60 32.09 -26.18
CA THR A 254 -57.06 31.13 -27.20
C THR A 254 -55.95 30.28 -27.84
N ALA A 255 -55.59 29.09 -27.34
CA ALA A 255 -56.34 27.82 -27.23
C ALA A 255 -56.23 26.87 -28.45
N THR A 256 -56.09 25.57 -28.12
CA THR A 256 -56.28 24.35 -28.95
C THR A 256 -55.38 24.10 -30.17
N LEU A 257 -54.62 22.99 -30.06
CA LEU A 257 -54.19 22.15 -31.17
C LEU A 257 -54.57 20.69 -30.85
N PRO A 258 -55.58 20.11 -31.51
CA PRO A 258 -55.79 18.67 -31.53
C PRO A 258 -55.19 18.04 -32.81
N THR A 259 -54.47 16.95 -32.60
CA THR A 259 -54.24 15.80 -33.50
C THR A 259 -54.93 15.78 -34.88
N GLY A 260 -54.17 15.51 -35.94
CA GLY A 260 -54.72 15.11 -37.24
C GLY A 260 -53.66 14.75 -38.28
N ASN A 261 -53.27 13.47 -38.36
CA ASN A 261 -52.58 12.95 -39.54
C ASN A 261 -53.59 12.78 -40.69
N THR A 262 -53.34 13.41 -41.83
CA THR A 262 -53.65 12.85 -43.16
C THR A 262 -52.79 13.53 -44.24
N ASN A 263 -52.45 12.76 -45.27
CA ASN A 263 -51.56 13.15 -46.38
C ASN A 263 -52.42 13.58 -47.62
N PRO A 264 -51.93 13.74 -48.87
CA PRO A 264 -52.12 15.00 -49.58
C PRO A 264 -52.86 14.90 -50.93
N GLU A 265 -53.73 15.86 -51.20
CA GLU A 265 -54.22 16.30 -52.52
C GLU A 265 -54.39 17.83 -52.39
N GLY A 266 -53.92 18.72 -53.28
CA GLY A 266 -53.64 18.58 -54.70
C GLY A 266 -54.75 19.27 -55.49
N GLU A 267 -54.60 20.57 -55.82
CA GLU A 267 -55.24 21.26 -56.96
C GLU A 267 -54.80 22.75 -57.00
N ASN A 268 -54.57 23.23 -58.22
CA ASN A 268 -54.23 24.59 -58.66
C ASN A 268 -55.04 25.76 -58.03
N ARG A 269 -54.38 26.91 -57.77
CA ARG A 269 -54.33 28.04 -58.74
C ARG A 269 -53.37 29.16 -58.32
#